data_AF-A0A285Z536-F1
#
_entry.id   AF-A0A285Z536-F1
#
_cell.length_a   1.000
_cell.length_b   1.000
_cell.length_c   1.000
_cell.angle_alpha   90.00
_cell.angle_beta   90.00
_cell.angle_gamma   90.00
#
_symmetry.space_group_name_H-M   'P 1'
#
loop_
_entity.id
_entity.type
_entity.pdbx_description
1 polymer ?
#
loop_
_entity_poly.entity_id
_entity_poly.type
_entity_poly.pdbx_seq_one_letter_code
_entity_poly.pdbx_strand_id
1 'polypeptide(L)'
;MPEISADNASLIHSIATTTAIIAALVSACAVILAHLTSEVQSSESDRSMAEASQLIATANQSAAQSQLKIEELLQQNAALTAQLDAAKKERQAIEHRLRPRKLTAQAQAAFQALAAALAKDKVAPTVLLNIVRNDDEALAFSKQIAVALTKAGVRVQIKQLMLTKEATGVQAVLYDSPGSQQIERALRAANFATDISRSSQTPKINIDDDDKPAISAFINVFPKEMSLTDTAAPHAD
;
A
#
# COMPACT_ATOMS: atom_id res chain seq x y z
N MET A 1 86.97 80.16 19.30
CA MET A 1 86.51 79.23 18.25
C MET A 1 87.69 78.34 17.92
N PRO A 2 87.66 77.02 18.19
CA PRO A 2 88.77 76.17 17.81
C PRO A 2 88.72 75.98 16.30
N GLU A 3 89.78 76.41 15.60
CA GLU A 3 89.96 76.17 14.18
C GLU A 3 90.13 74.66 13.95
N ILE A 4 89.18 74.06 13.23
CA ILE A 4 89.28 72.68 12.77
C ILE A 4 90.40 72.65 11.72
N SER A 5 91.53 71.98 12.02
CA SER A 5 92.63 71.84 11.07
C SER A 5 92.16 71.22 9.74
N ALA A 6 92.80 71.58 8.64
CA ALA A 6 92.45 71.06 7.30
C ALA A 6 92.42 69.52 7.24
N ASP A 7 93.28 68.86 8.04
CA ASP A 7 93.29 67.41 8.20
C ASP A 7 92.01 66.87 8.85
N ASN A 8 91.44 67.57 9.84
CA ASN A 8 90.18 67.16 10.48
C ASN A 8 88.98 67.37 9.54
N ALA A 9 88.97 68.41 8.71
CA ALA A 9 87.91 68.64 7.72
C ALA A 9 87.89 67.58 6.60
N SER A 10 89.08 67.18 6.13
CA SER A 10 89.28 66.07 5.17
C SER A 10 88.76 64.74 5.73
N LEU A 11 89.07 64.45 7.00
CA LEU A 11 88.65 63.23 7.68
C LEU A 11 87.13 63.16 7.84
N ILE A 12 86.50 64.28 8.22
CA ILE A 12 85.03 64.39 8.31
C ILE A 12 84.37 64.19 6.93
N HIS A 13 84.93 64.79 5.86
CA HIS A 13 84.38 64.62 4.51
C HIS A 13 84.51 63.19 3.99
N SER A 14 85.64 62.53 4.26
CA SER A 14 85.87 61.12 3.91
C SER A 14 84.89 60.20 4.64
N ILE A 15 84.68 60.40 5.95
CA ILE A 15 83.69 59.65 6.73
C ILE A 15 82.28 59.92 6.20
N ALA A 16 81.93 61.17 5.91
CA ALA A 16 80.60 61.53 5.41
C ALA A 16 80.30 60.90 4.04
N THR A 17 81.26 60.90 3.11
CA THR A 17 81.11 60.30 1.78
C THR A 17 81.06 58.79 1.83
N THR A 18 81.91 58.13 2.64
CA THR A 18 81.80 56.66 2.86
C THR A 18 80.47 56.29 3.51
N THR A 19 80.00 57.07 4.49
CA THR A 19 78.69 56.84 5.13
C THR A 19 77.54 57.02 4.12
N ALA A 20 77.62 58.03 3.24
CA ALA A 20 76.64 58.24 2.18
C ALA A 20 76.61 57.11 1.15
N ILE A 21 77.78 56.57 0.76
CA ILE A 21 77.89 55.41 -0.14
C ILE A 21 77.28 54.17 0.51
N ILE A 22 77.61 53.91 1.78
CA ILE A 22 77.05 52.78 2.54
C ILE A 22 75.51 52.94 2.65
N ALA A 23 75.03 54.13 2.98
CA ALA A 23 73.59 54.41 3.06
C ALA A 23 72.88 54.22 1.71
N ALA A 24 73.49 54.66 0.61
CA ALA A 24 72.94 54.47 -0.74
C ALA A 24 72.88 52.99 -1.13
N LEU A 25 73.92 52.20 -0.80
CA LEU A 25 73.93 50.75 -1.03
C LEU A 25 72.88 50.03 -0.19
N VAL A 26 72.74 50.39 1.10
CA VAL A 26 71.71 49.83 1.98
C VAL A 26 70.31 50.19 1.49
N SER A 27 70.10 51.43 1.03
CA SER A 27 68.82 51.86 0.45
C SER A 27 68.49 51.12 -0.84
N ALA A 28 69.46 50.92 -1.74
CA ALA A 28 69.28 50.13 -2.96
C ALA A 28 68.93 48.67 -2.64
N CYS A 29 69.62 48.05 -1.68
CA CYS A 29 69.27 46.71 -1.20
C CYS A 29 67.86 46.64 -0.61
N ALA A 30 67.45 47.64 0.17
CA ALA A 30 66.10 47.70 0.75
C ALA A 30 65.01 47.82 -0.32
N VAL A 31 65.23 48.60 -1.37
CA VAL A 31 64.28 48.76 -2.49
C VAL A 31 64.14 47.46 -3.28
N ILE A 32 65.24 46.76 -3.55
CA ILE A 32 65.22 45.46 -4.25
C ILE A 32 64.47 44.42 -3.40
N LEU A 33 64.75 44.36 -2.10
CA LEU A 33 64.05 43.45 -1.18
C LEU A 33 62.55 43.78 -1.08
N ALA A 34 62.18 45.06 -1.02
CA ALA A 34 60.78 45.48 -1.02
C ALA A 34 60.05 45.08 -2.32
N HIS A 35 60.70 45.23 -3.47
CA HIS A 35 60.14 44.81 -4.76
C HIS A 35 59.93 43.29 -4.84
N LEU A 36 60.95 42.50 -4.47
CA LEU A 36 60.84 41.03 -4.46
C LEU A 36 59.75 40.56 -3.48
N THR A 37 59.63 41.21 -2.32
CA THR A 37 58.60 40.88 -1.33
C THR A 37 57.20 41.21 -1.87
N SER A 38 57.05 42.34 -2.59
CA SER A 38 55.78 42.74 -3.21
C SER A 38 55.35 41.79 -4.34
N GLU A 39 56.29 41.34 -5.18
CA GLU A 39 55.99 40.38 -6.25
C GLU A 39 55.59 39.02 -5.68
N VAL A 40 56.29 38.54 -4.66
CA VAL A 40 55.93 37.28 -3.97
C VAL A 40 54.54 37.39 -3.35
N GLN A 41 54.24 38.50 -2.65
CA GLN A 41 52.94 38.71 -2.02
C GLN A 41 51.79 38.80 -3.04
N SER A 42 52.02 39.45 -4.20
CA SER A 42 51.07 39.48 -5.31
C SER A 42 50.82 38.09 -5.88
N SER A 43 51.88 37.32 -6.13
CA SER A 43 51.76 35.98 -6.71
C SER A 43 51.04 34.98 -5.80
N GLU A 44 51.30 35.04 -4.48
CA GLU A 44 50.60 34.26 -3.47
C GLU A 44 49.12 34.65 -3.37
N SER A 45 48.82 35.95 -3.45
CA SER A 45 47.43 36.44 -3.44
C SER A 45 46.65 35.95 -4.66
N ASP A 46 47.23 36.03 -5.86
CA ASP A 46 46.59 35.57 -7.10
C ASP A 46 46.38 34.05 -7.09
N ARG A 47 47.36 33.30 -6.59
CA ARG A 47 47.26 31.85 -6.44
C ARG A 47 46.17 31.46 -5.44
N SER A 48 46.11 32.14 -4.29
CA SER A 48 45.06 31.96 -3.28
C SER A 48 43.66 32.24 -3.85
N MET A 49 43.50 33.31 -4.64
CA MET A 49 42.22 33.63 -5.30
C MET A 49 41.83 32.57 -6.36
N ALA A 50 42.79 32.06 -7.12
CA ALA A 50 42.55 31.01 -8.10
C ALA A 50 42.13 29.69 -7.42
N GLU A 51 42.82 29.29 -6.34
CA GLU A 51 42.50 28.11 -5.54
C GLU A 51 41.11 28.24 -4.87
N ALA A 52 40.80 29.40 -4.30
CA ALA A 52 39.48 29.68 -3.73
C ALA A 52 38.36 29.62 -4.79
N SER A 53 38.58 30.16 -5.98
CA SER A 53 37.62 30.11 -7.09
C SER A 53 37.38 28.69 -7.57
N GLN A 54 38.43 27.86 -7.63
CA GLN A 54 38.33 26.45 -7.99
C GLN A 54 37.60 25.62 -6.91
N LEU A 55 37.81 25.92 -5.63
CA LEU A 55 37.06 25.30 -4.52
C LEU A 55 35.57 25.67 -4.56
N ILE A 56 35.23 26.92 -4.88
CA ILE A 56 33.83 27.35 -5.03
C ILE A 56 33.18 26.64 -6.23
N ALA A 57 33.88 26.53 -7.35
CA ALA A 57 33.37 25.83 -8.54
C ALA A 57 33.10 24.35 -8.26
N THR A 58 34.02 23.66 -7.57
CA THR A 58 33.85 22.25 -7.20
C THR A 58 32.74 22.05 -6.15
N ALA A 59 32.63 22.96 -5.17
CA ALA A 59 31.53 22.95 -4.20
C ALA A 59 30.17 23.14 -4.87
N ASN A 60 30.04 24.07 -5.81
CA ASN A 60 28.80 24.30 -6.57
C ASN A 60 28.45 23.09 -7.45
N GLN A 61 29.43 22.48 -8.10
CA GLN A 61 29.21 21.26 -8.90
C GLN A 61 28.76 20.08 -8.04
N SER A 62 29.37 19.92 -6.86
CA SER A 62 28.98 18.91 -5.87
C SER A 62 27.57 19.15 -5.31
N ALA A 63 27.23 20.41 -5.03
CA ALA A 63 25.89 20.80 -4.60
C ALA A 63 24.84 20.49 -5.67
N ALA A 64 25.12 20.82 -6.95
CA ALA A 64 24.23 20.50 -8.07
C ALA A 64 24.04 18.98 -8.26
N GLN A 65 25.11 18.19 -8.15
CA GLN A 65 25.01 16.72 -8.21
C GLN A 65 24.22 16.15 -7.03
N SER A 66 24.42 16.69 -5.82
CA SER A 66 23.66 16.28 -4.64
C SER A 66 22.19 16.61 -4.79
N GLN A 67 21.85 17.76 -5.37
CA GLN A 67 20.48 18.16 -5.66
C GLN A 67 19.79 17.19 -6.62
N LEU A 68 20.46 16.82 -7.72
CA LEU A 68 19.95 15.83 -8.68
C LEU A 68 19.70 14.47 -8.02
N LYS A 69 20.62 14.03 -7.14
CA LYS A 69 20.48 12.77 -6.40
C LYS A 69 19.33 12.81 -5.39
N ILE A 70 19.11 13.94 -4.74
CA ILE A 70 17.96 14.14 -3.85
C ILE A 70 16.65 14.05 -4.65
N GLU A 71 16.58 14.70 -5.81
CA GLU A 71 15.41 14.63 -6.70
C GLU A 71 15.15 13.21 -7.19
N GLU A 72 16.19 12.47 -7.58
CA GLU A 72 16.08 11.07 -8.01
C GLU A 72 15.55 10.18 -6.86
N LEU A 73 16.10 10.35 -5.64
CA LEU A 73 15.63 9.62 -4.46
C LEU A 73 14.19 9.97 -4.10
N LEU A 74 13.78 11.24 -4.24
CA LEU A 74 12.39 11.66 -4.03
C LEU A 74 11.45 11.00 -5.05
N GLN A 75 11.85 10.94 -6.33
CA GLN A 75 11.07 10.24 -7.36
C GLN A 75 10.96 8.74 -7.09
N GLN A 76 12.07 8.09 -6.72
CA GLN A 76 12.08 6.66 -6.35
C GLN A 76 11.20 6.40 -5.13
N ASN A 77 11.23 7.27 -4.12
CA ASN A 77 10.41 7.12 -2.92
C ASN A 77 8.90 7.29 -3.24
N ALA A 78 8.56 8.24 -4.11
CA ALA A 78 7.19 8.41 -4.59
C ALA A 78 6.69 7.18 -5.36
N ALA A 79 7.53 6.62 -6.24
CA ALA A 79 7.22 5.40 -6.99
C ALA A 79 7.02 4.18 -6.07
N LEU A 80 7.91 3.99 -5.10
CA LEU A 80 7.81 2.91 -4.11
C LEU A 80 6.57 3.06 -3.22
N THR A 81 6.24 4.28 -2.83
CA THR A 81 5.03 4.58 -2.05
C THR A 81 3.77 4.21 -2.85
N ALA A 82 3.72 4.58 -4.14
CA ALA A 82 2.62 4.23 -5.02
C ALA A 82 2.49 2.70 -5.21
N GLN A 83 3.60 1.98 -5.38
CA GLN A 83 3.61 0.50 -5.45
C GLN A 83 3.13 -0.15 -4.15
N LEU A 84 3.57 0.38 -3.01
CA LEU A 84 3.17 -0.11 -1.70
C LEU A 84 1.67 0.10 -1.44
N ASP A 85 1.12 1.24 -1.85
CA ASP A 85 -0.32 1.51 -1.76
C ASP A 85 -1.13 0.62 -2.71
N ALA A 86 -0.62 0.34 -3.91
CA ALA A 86 -1.23 -0.62 -4.83
C ALA A 86 -1.26 -2.04 -4.24
N ALA A 87 -0.12 -2.51 -3.70
CA ALA A 87 -0.02 -3.81 -3.05
C ALA A 87 -0.90 -3.91 -1.79
N LYS A 88 -1.02 -2.84 -1.00
CA LYS A 88 -1.95 -2.78 0.15
C LYS A 88 -3.40 -2.91 -0.30
N LYS A 89 -3.81 -2.22 -1.37
CA LYS A 89 -5.16 -2.32 -1.92
C LYS A 89 -5.45 -3.72 -2.44
N GLU A 90 -4.51 -4.32 -3.14
CA GLU A 90 -4.61 -5.69 -3.65
C GLU A 90 -4.71 -6.70 -2.49
N ARG A 91 -3.85 -6.57 -1.49
CA ARG A 91 -3.92 -7.37 -0.26
C ARG A 91 -5.25 -7.20 0.45
N GLN A 92 -5.76 -5.97 0.58
CA GLN A 92 -7.06 -5.72 1.21
C GLN A 92 -8.20 -6.37 0.41
N ALA A 93 -8.14 -6.34 -0.92
CA ALA A 93 -9.09 -7.04 -1.78
C ALA A 93 -9.02 -8.57 -1.57
N ILE A 94 -7.82 -9.14 -1.46
CA ILE A 94 -7.61 -10.56 -1.15
C ILE A 94 -8.11 -10.90 0.25
N GLU A 95 -7.83 -10.08 1.27
CA GLU A 95 -8.28 -10.31 2.65
C GLU A 95 -9.81 -10.27 2.78
N HIS A 96 -10.49 -9.34 2.10
CA HIS A 96 -11.96 -9.35 2.01
C HIS A 96 -12.50 -10.61 1.32
N ARG A 97 -11.76 -11.16 0.34
CA ARG A 97 -12.09 -12.42 -0.35
C ARG A 97 -11.81 -13.67 0.49
N LEU A 98 -10.85 -13.65 1.41
CA LEU A 98 -10.53 -14.79 2.27
C LEU A 98 -11.37 -14.88 3.55
N ARG A 99 -12.11 -13.82 3.93
CA ARG A 99 -12.99 -13.88 5.11
C ARG A 99 -14.15 -14.87 4.90
N PRO A 100 -14.45 -15.75 5.89
CA PRO A 100 -15.60 -16.65 5.86
C PRO A 100 -16.91 -15.87 5.69
N ARG A 101 -17.85 -16.39 4.90
CA ARG A 101 -19.17 -15.77 4.73
C ARG A 101 -19.92 -15.75 6.06
N LYS A 102 -20.60 -14.64 6.31
CA LYS A 102 -21.50 -14.46 7.45
C LYS A 102 -22.84 -13.99 6.94
N LEU A 103 -23.91 -14.35 7.65
CA LEU A 103 -25.24 -13.83 7.35
C LEU A 103 -25.22 -12.29 7.45
N THR A 104 -25.68 -11.61 6.40
CA THR A 104 -25.78 -10.14 6.42
C THR A 104 -26.87 -9.69 7.40
N ALA A 105 -26.79 -8.46 7.91
CA ALA A 105 -27.82 -7.90 8.77
C ALA A 105 -29.19 -7.85 8.07
N GLN A 106 -29.20 -7.58 6.76
CA GLN A 106 -30.40 -7.61 5.93
C GLN A 106 -31.02 -9.02 5.87
N ALA A 107 -30.20 -10.06 5.68
CA ALA A 107 -30.69 -11.44 5.68
C ALA A 107 -31.24 -11.86 7.05
N GLN A 108 -30.60 -11.44 8.13
CA GLN A 108 -31.10 -11.68 9.49
C GLN A 108 -32.47 -11.02 9.71
N ALA A 109 -32.63 -9.76 9.32
CA ALA A 109 -33.91 -9.05 9.42
C ALA A 109 -35.01 -9.70 8.56
N ALA A 110 -34.68 -10.14 7.35
CA ALA A 110 -35.63 -10.83 6.47
C ALA A 110 -36.08 -12.18 7.04
N PHE A 111 -35.19 -12.98 7.62
CA PHE A 111 -35.56 -14.24 8.28
C PHE A 111 -36.31 -14.01 9.60
N GLN A 112 -36.06 -12.90 10.31
CA GLN A 112 -36.91 -12.52 11.45
C GLN A 112 -38.32 -12.15 11.01
N ALA A 113 -38.47 -11.40 9.91
CA ALA A 113 -39.77 -11.08 9.34
C ALA A 113 -40.51 -12.33 8.82
N LEU A 114 -39.78 -13.33 8.33
CA LEU A 114 -40.32 -14.63 7.94
C LEU A 114 -41.01 -15.33 9.13
N ALA A 115 -40.46 -15.22 10.34
CA ALA A 115 -41.06 -15.80 11.54
C ALA A 115 -42.50 -15.31 11.77
N ALA A 116 -42.71 -14.00 11.63
CA ALA A 116 -44.04 -13.38 11.79
C ALA A 116 -45.00 -13.84 10.68
N ALA A 117 -44.52 -13.98 9.44
CA ALA A 117 -45.32 -14.44 8.32
C ALA A 117 -45.76 -15.91 8.46
N LEU A 118 -44.84 -16.79 8.86
CA LEU A 118 -45.13 -18.21 9.06
C LEU A 118 -46.06 -18.47 10.25
N ALA A 119 -45.91 -17.69 11.33
CA ALA A 119 -46.81 -17.75 12.47
C ALA A 119 -48.25 -17.36 12.10
N LYS A 120 -48.42 -16.33 11.26
CA LYS A 120 -49.74 -15.89 10.76
C LYS A 120 -50.43 -16.98 9.96
N ASP A 121 -49.69 -17.65 9.08
CA ASP A 121 -50.23 -18.65 8.17
C ASP A 121 -50.27 -20.06 8.79
N LYS A 122 -49.77 -20.23 10.02
CA LYS A 122 -49.68 -21.49 10.77
C LYS A 122 -48.99 -22.61 9.99
N VAL A 123 -47.94 -22.27 9.25
CA VAL A 123 -47.19 -23.22 8.42
C VAL A 123 -45.81 -23.48 9.00
N ALA A 124 -45.37 -24.74 8.99
CA ALA A 124 -44.02 -25.16 9.35
C ALA A 124 -43.32 -25.77 8.13
N PRO A 125 -42.81 -24.94 7.20
CA PRO A 125 -42.19 -25.43 5.98
C PRO A 125 -40.86 -26.13 6.28
N THR A 126 -40.44 -27.03 5.37
CA THR A 126 -39.17 -27.75 5.49
C THR A 126 -38.20 -27.32 4.40
N VAL A 127 -36.98 -26.94 4.78
CA VAL A 127 -35.93 -26.51 3.86
C VAL A 127 -34.75 -27.47 3.96
N LEU A 128 -34.30 -27.94 2.80
CA LEU A 128 -33.12 -28.77 2.68
C LEU A 128 -31.94 -27.91 2.22
N LEU A 129 -30.95 -27.74 3.09
CA LEU A 129 -29.67 -27.13 2.77
C LEU A 129 -28.72 -28.22 2.26
N ASN A 130 -28.20 -28.03 1.07
CA ASN A 130 -27.25 -28.91 0.46
C ASN A 130 -25.89 -28.21 0.36
N ILE A 131 -24.83 -28.86 0.81
CA ILE A 131 -23.48 -28.29 0.83
C ILE A 131 -22.50 -29.17 0.08
N VAL A 132 -21.44 -28.55 -0.44
CA VAL A 132 -20.32 -29.29 -1.02
C VAL A 132 -19.65 -30.13 0.06
N ARG A 133 -19.45 -31.41 -0.24
CA ARG A 133 -18.69 -32.31 0.64
C ARG A 133 -17.26 -31.77 0.88
N ASN A 134 -16.80 -31.81 2.13
CA ASN A 134 -15.48 -31.37 2.58
C ASN A 134 -15.18 -29.86 2.40
N ASP A 135 -16.22 -29.01 2.36
CA ASP A 135 -16.05 -27.56 2.41
C ASP A 135 -16.47 -27.02 3.79
N ASP A 136 -15.46 -26.72 4.63
CA ASP A 136 -15.67 -26.26 6.01
C ASP A 136 -16.29 -24.87 6.08
N GLU A 137 -16.02 -24.00 5.09
CA GLU A 137 -16.57 -22.64 5.03
C GLU A 137 -18.05 -22.69 4.67
N ALA A 138 -18.40 -23.45 3.62
CA ALA A 138 -19.77 -23.66 3.21
C ALA A 138 -20.59 -24.36 4.30
N LEU A 139 -20.00 -25.32 5.03
CA LEU A 139 -20.61 -25.95 6.19
C LEU A 139 -20.87 -24.94 7.32
N ALA A 140 -19.88 -24.13 7.68
CA ALA A 140 -20.01 -23.12 8.73
C ALA A 140 -21.06 -22.06 8.38
N PHE A 141 -21.10 -21.61 7.14
CA PHE A 141 -22.10 -20.67 6.65
C PHE A 141 -23.50 -21.30 6.64
N SER A 142 -23.64 -22.54 6.17
CA SER A 142 -24.91 -23.28 6.17
C SER A 142 -25.47 -23.53 7.56
N LYS A 143 -24.61 -23.75 8.56
CA LYS A 143 -25.02 -23.81 9.97
C LYS A 143 -25.61 -22.48 10.46
N GLN A 144 -25.04 -21.34 10.08
CA GLN A 144 -25.60 -20.03 10.44
C GLN A 144 -26.98 -19.82 9.80
N ILE A 145 -27.13 -20.24 8.54
CA ILE A 145 -28.41 -20.20 7.81
C ILE A 145 -29.44 -21.08 8.51
N ALA A 146 -29.08 -22.32 8.84
CA ALA A 146 -29.95 -23.25 9.53
C ALA A 146 -30.45 -22.68 10.86
N VAL A 147 -29.57 -22.09 11.67
CA VAL A 147 -29.98 -21.44 12.93
C VAL A 147 -30.97 -20.30 12.69
N ALA A 148 -30.74 -19.46 11.68
CA ALA A 148 -31.64 -18.34 11.38
C ALA A 148 -33.03 -18.81 10.89
N LEU A 149 -33.07 -19.80 10.01
CA LEU A 149 -34.32 -20.37 9.49
C LEU A 149 -35.08 -21.17 10.56
N THR A 150 -34.40 -21.94 11.39
CA THR A 150 -35.01 -22.66 12.53
C THR A 150 -35.63 -21.68 13.53
N LYS A 151 -34.96 -20.56 13.82
CA LYS A 151 -35.52 -19.49 14.65
C LYS A 151 -36.77 -18.85 14.02
N ALA A 152 -36.89 -18.88 12.69
CA ALA A 152 -38.06 -18.41 11.96
C ALA A 152 -39.22 -19.42 11.93
N GLY A 153 -39.08 -20.61 12.52
CA GLY A 153 -40.10 -21.66 12.52
C GLY A 153 -40.04 -22.60 11.30
N VAL A 154 -38.94 -22.58 10.54
CA VAL A 154 -38.69 -23.48 9.41
C VAL A 154 -37.95 -24.73 9.90
N ARG A 155 -38.36 -25.93 9.48
CA ARG A 155 -37.58 -27.15 9.73
C ARG A 155 -36.42 -27.20 8.74
N VAL A 156 -35.18 -27.31 9.23
CA VAL A 156 -33.99 -27.32 8.36
C VAL A 156 -33.28 -28.66 8.45
N GLN A 157 -32.94 -29.22 7.30
CA GLN A 157 -32.05 -30.38 7.19
C GLN A 157 -30.80 -29.98 6.40
N ILE A 158 -29.62 -30.39 6.86
CA ILE A 158 -28.36 -30.16 6.15
C ILE A 158 -27.91 -31.51 5.57
N LYS A 159 -27.73 -31.58 4.25
CA LYS A 159 -27.14 -32.73 3.56
C LYS A 159 -25.85 -32.31 2.88
N GLN A 160 -24.86 -33.20 2.93
CA GLN A 160 -23.61 -33.03 2.20
C GLN A 160 -23.71 -33.85 0.92
N LEU A 161 -23.74 -33.21 -0.24
CA LEU A 161 -23.79 -33.89 -1.53
C LEU A 161 -22.55 -33.56 -2.37
N MET A 162 -22.31 -34.39 -3.38
CA MET A 162 -21.32 -34.11 -4.42
C MET A 162 -21.90 -33.05 -5.35
N LEU A 163 -21.74 -31.79 -4.97
CA LEU A 163 -22.07 -30.64 -5.80
C LEU A 163 -20.94 -30.36 -6.80
N THR A 164 -21.30 -29.89 -8.00
CA THR A 164 -20.33 -29.49 -9.04
C THR A 164 -19.50 -28.31 -8.56
N LYS A 165 -18.17 -28.46 -8.55
CA LYS A 165 -17.23 -27.41 -8.08
C LYS A 165 -17.20 -26.15 -8.95
N GLU A 166 -17.74 -26.22 -10.17
CA GLU A 166 -17.81 -25.10 -11.12
C GLU A 166 -18.90 -24.08 -10.75
N ALA A 167 -19.88 -24.47 -9.93
CA ALA A 167 -20.92 -23.57 -9.45
C ALA A 167 -20.50 -22.91 -8.13
N THR A 168 -20.94 -21.67 -7.93
CA THR A 168 -20.52 -20.80 -6.83
C THR A 168 -21.70 -20.04 -6.23
N GLY A 169 -21.53 -19.56 -5.00
CA GLY A 169 -22.57 -18.77 -4.32
C GLY A 169 -23.67 -19.62 -3.67
N VAL A 170 -24.91 -19.13 -3.69
CA VAL A 170 -26.08 -19.80 -3.10
C VAL A 170 -27.18 -19.85 -4.14
N GLN A 171 -27.75 -21.03 -4.36
CA GLN A 171 -28.89 -21.21 -5.26
C GLN A 171 -30.07 -21.80 -4.47
N ALA A 172 -31.28 -21.33 -4.75
CA ALA A 172 -32.48 -21.84 -4.13
C ALA A 172 -33.47 -22.35 -5.19
N VAL A 173 -34.02 -23.53 -4.95
CA VAL A 173 -35.11 -24.13 -5.72
C VAL A 173 -36.30 -24.26 -4.78
N LEU A 174 -37.39 -23.55 -5.05
CA LEU A 174 -38.63 -23.63 -4.28
C LEU A 174 -39.56 -24.67 -4.88
N TYR A 175 -40.29 -25.37 -4.02
CA TYR A 175 -41.33 -26.30 -4.45
C TYR A 175 -42.70 -25.80 -4.05
N ASP A 176 -43.71 -26.28 -4.75
CA ASP A 176 -45.09 -25.94 -4.44
C ASP A 176 -45.56 -26.67 -3.18
N SER A 177 -45.28 -26.04 -2.03
CA SER A 177 -45.69 -26.51 -0.71
C SER A 177 -46.19 -25.35 0.14
N PRO A 178 -46.90 -25.63 1.25
CA PRO A 178 -47.21 -24.63 2.26
C PRO A 178 -45.95 -23.89 2.69
N GLY A 179 -46.00 -22.55 2.81
CA GLY A 179 -44.90 -21.73 3.28
C GLY A 179 -43.84 -21.38 2.22
N SER A 180 -43.91 -21.97 1.02
CA SER A 180 -42.96 -21.72 -0.08
C SER A 180 -42.94 -20.26 -0.53
N GLN A 181 -44.10 -19.60 -0.61
CA GLN A 181 -44.19 -18.19 -1.01
C GLN A 181 -43.57 -17.25 0.02
N GLN A 182 -43.74 -17.56 1.30
CA GLN A 182 -43.18 -16.82 2.41
C GLN A 182 -41.66 -16.98 2.43
N ILE A 183 -41.16 -18.19 2.20
CA ILE A 183 -39.73 -18.47 2.04
C ILE A 183 -39.17 -17.70 0.85
N GLU A 184 -39.82 -17.71 -0.32
CA GLU A 184 -39.34 -16.98 -1.49
C GLU A 184 -39.24 -15.48 -1.20
N ARG A 185 -40.26 -14.89 -0.59
CA ARG A 185 -40.24 -13.47 -0.21
C ARG A 185 -39.08 -13.15 0.73
N ALA A 186 -38.82 -14.01 1.71
CA ALA A 186 -37.72 -13.84 2.64
C ALA A 186 -36.35 -13.97 1.95
N LEU A 187 -36.18 -14.97 1.07
CA LEU A 187 -34.93 -15.18 0.31
C LEU A 187 -34.63 -14.00 -0.63
N ARG A 188 -35.67 -13.46 -1.30
CA ARG A 188 -35.56 -12.26 -2.13
C ARG A 188 -35.24 -11.02 -1.31
N ALA A 189 -35.96 -10.78 -0.22
CA ALA A 189 -35.72 -9.63 0.67
C ALA A 189 -34.33 -9.67 1.32
N ALA A 190 -33.81 -10.87 1.57
CA ALA A 190 -32.47 -11.11 2.10
C ALA A 190 -31.35 -10.97 1.05
N ASN A 191 -31.69 -10.79 -0.24
CA ASN A 191 -30.76 -10.89 -1.38
C ASN A 191 -29.84 -12.12 -1.25
N PHE A 192 -30.46 -13.24 -0.88
CA PHE A 192 -29.75 -14.35 -0.26
C PHE A 192 -29.20 -15.39 -1.25
N ALA A 193 -29.90 -15.59 -2.36
CA ALA A 193 -29.52 -16.56 -3.39
C ALA A 193 -29.33 -15.83 -4.72
N THR A 194 -28.26 -16.19 -5.43
CA THR A 194 -27.92 -15.67 -6.76
C THR A 194 -28.94 -16.08 -7.80
N ASP A 195 -29.54 -17.27 -7.60
CA ASP A 195 -30.64 -17.78 -8.42
C ASP A 195 -31.74 -18.37 -7.54
N ILE A 196 -32.98 -18.06 -7.87
CA ILE A 196 -34.19 -18.52 -7.20
C ILE A 196 -35.13 -19.06 -8.28
N SER A 197 -35.20 -20.39 -8.39
CA SER A 197 -36.07 -21.09 -9.33
C SER A 197 -37.24 -21.77 -8.61
N ARG A 198 -38.29 -22.10 -9.35
CA ARG A 198 -39.43 -22.88 -8.86
C ARG A 198 -39.50 -24.19 -9.63
N SER A 199 -39.69 -25.28 -8.92
CA SER A 199 -39.91 -26.62 -9.50
C SER A 199 -41.24 -27.18 -9.00
N SER A 200 -42.00 -27.77 -9.90
CA SER A 200 -43.21 -28.54 -9.57
C SER A 200 -42.90 -29.95 -9.09
N GLN A 201 -41.66 -30.42 -9.28
CA GLN A 201 -41.22 -31.74 -8.86
C GLN A 201 -40.37 -31.62 -7.59
N THR A 202 -40.91 -32.06 -6.46
CA THR A 202 -40.14 -32.27 -5.23
C THR A 202 -39.17 -33.44 -5.42
N PRO A 203 -37.89 -33.29 -5.08
CA PRO A 203 -36.91 -34.36 -5.24
C PRO A 203 -37.28 -35.52 -4.31
N LYS A 204 -37.27 -36.74 -4.84
CA LYS A 204 -37.43 -37.96 -4.04
C LYS A 204 -36.14 -38.22 -3.28
N ILE A 205 -36.00 -37.56 -2.14
CA ILE A 205 -34.86 -37.76 -1.25
C ILE A 205 -35.35 -38.64 -0.11
N ASN A 206 -34.68 -39.77 0.14
CA ASN A 206 -34.92 -40.54 1.37
C ASN A 206 -34.55 -39.65 2.55
N ILE A 207 -35.57 -39.24 3.30
CA ILE A 207 -35.44 -38.59 4.61
C ILE A 207 -35.68 -39.74 5.58
N ASP A 208 -34.71 -40.02 6.45
CA ASP A 208 -34.89 -41.03 7.50
C ASP A 208 -36.02 -40.60 8.44
N ASP A 209 -36.89 -41.57 8.71
CA ASP A 209 -38.00 -41.67 9.67
C ASP A 209 -39.26 -40.76 9.55
N ASP A 210 -40.37 -41.48 9.36
CA ASP A 210 -41.77 -41.30 9.84
C ASP A 210 -42.64 -40.09 9.53
N ASP A 211 -42.19 -39.12 8.75
CA ASP A 211 -43.11 -38.19 8.07
C ASP A 211 -42.36 -37.57 6.91
N LYS A 212 -42.69 -37.89 5.66
CA LYS A 212 -42.11 -37.19 4.50
C LYS A 212 -42.62 -35.75 4.54
N PRO A 213 -41.87 -34.76 5.07
CA PRO A 213 -42.37 -33.41 5.13
C PRO A 213 -42.37 -32.90 3.69
N ALA A 214 -43.43 -32.21 3.26
CA ALA A 214 -43.40 -31.53 1.97
C ALA A 214 -42.26 -30.51 1.98
N ILE A 215 -41.18 -30.81 1.25
CA ILE A 215 -40.01 -29.94 1.14
C ILE A 215 -40.47 -28.67 0.42
N SER A 216 -40.25 -27.52 1.05
CA SER A 216 -40.67 -26.20 0.58
C SER A 216 -39.57 -25.50 -0.20
N ALA A 217 -38.31 -25.75 0.12
CA ALA A 217 -37.18 -25.28 -0.65
C ALA A 217 -35.96 -26.19 -0.52
N PHE A 218 -35.14 -26.20 -1.57
CA PHE A 218 -33.83 -26.81 -1.66
C PHE A 218 -32.80 -25.71 -1.91
N ILE A 219 -31.85 -25.53 -1.00
CA ILE A 219 -30.85 -24.47 -1.09
C ILE A 219 -29.48 -25.12 -1.23
N ASN A 220 -28.84 -24.93 -2.38
CA ASN A 220 -27.46 -25.33 -2.59
C ASN A 220 -26.53 -24.20 -2.14
N VAL A 221 -25.63 -24.52 -1.21
CA VAL A 221 -24.55 -23.64 -0.77
C VAL A 221 -23.26 -24.16 -1.39
N PHE A 222 -22.82 -23.45 -2.42
CA PHE A 222 -21.57 -23.73 -3.12
C PHE A 222 -20.40 -23.00 -2.45
N PRO A 223 -19.15 -23.35 -2.81
CA PRO A 223 -17.99 -22.61 -2.35
C PRO A 223 -18.12 -21.14 -2.77
N LYS A 224 -17.43 -20.27 -2.04
CA LYS A 224 -17.32 -18.86 -2.42
C LYS A 224 -16.66 -18.77 -3.81
N GLU A 225 -17.11 -17.86 -4.66
CA GLU A 225 -16.39 -17.52 -5.90
C GLU A 225 -14.95 -17.16 -5.56
N MET A 226 -14.01 -18.00 -6.00
CA MET A 226 -12.59 -17.71 -5.99
C MET A 226 -12.15 -17.57 -7.44
N SER A 227 -12.53 -16.47 -8.11
CA SER A 227 -11.92 -16.15 -9.40
C SER A 227 -10.49 -15.61 -9.15
N LEU A 228 -9.53 -16.50 -9.34
CA LEU A 228 -8.14 -16.16 -9.69
C LEU A 228 -8.02 -16.33 -11.20
N THR A 229 -8.68 -15.48 -11.99
CA THR A 229 -8.29 -15.40 -13.39
C THR A 229 -7.02 -14.58 -13.45
N ASP A 230 -5.92 -15.28 -13.74
CA ASP A 230 -4.67 -14.75 -14.25
C ASP A 230 -4.95 -13.64 -15.28
N THR A 231 -4.77 -12.39 -14.88
CA THR A 231 -4.10 -11.43 -15.76
C THR A 231 -2.63 -11.43 -15.39
N ALA A 232 -1.98 -12.55 -15.71
CA ALA A 232 -0.59 -12.49 -16.11
C ALA A 232 -0.53 -11.49 -17.27
N ALA A 233 0.22 -10.42 -17.04
CA ALA A 233 0.52 -9.41 -18.02
C ALA A 233 1.02 -10.04 -19.34
N PRO A 234 0.67 -9.49 -20.52
CA PRO A 234 1.63 -9.49 -21.59
C PRO A 234 2.61 -8.34 -21.30
N HIS A 235 3.71 -8.66 -20.62
CA HIS A 235 4.97 -8.06 -21.04
C HIS A 235 5.37 -8.78 -22.33
N ALA A 236 5.24 -8.07 -23.44
CA ALA A 236 5.95 -8.38 -24.68
C ALA A 236 6.17 -7.04 -25.40
N ASP A 237 7.42 -6.60 -25.31
CA ASP A 237 8.20 -5.64 -26.11
C ASP A 237 7.65 -4.24 -26.44
#